data_AF-A0A846LX72-F1
#
_entry.id   AF-A0A846LX72-F1
#
_cell.length_a   1.000
_cell.length_b   1.000
_cell.length_c   1.000
_cell.angle_alpha   90.00
_cell.angle_beta   90.00
_cell.angle_gamma   90.00
#
_symmetry.space_group_name_H-M   'P 1'
#
loop_
_entity.id
_entity.type
_entity.pdbx_description
1 polymer ?
#
loop_
_entity_poly.entity_id
_entity_poly.type
_entity_poly.pdbx_seq_one_letter_code
_entity_poly.pdbx_strand_id
1 'polypeptide(L)'
;MPGKARVHELAKEFGVDSKTLLAKLKELGFFVKSASSLVEAPVARQLRECFPHAQRSTSPLGRPAPRSAVREHAAPLPPVRRTSSALPPRPQPLPAFPSRRPRREWYRGTPPEGLTKYLLDHYVVWRRDPDGRSPGGSYSYFDDEVRQARDLSAEWAPTLFDGLEFADIVRWVREGAPAKYAGDLHRAGVRPEELSWSYEDRGAEPLSMRLIRGQWTAEMVVNEVERRRRLG
;
A
#
# COMPACT_ATOMS: atom_id res chain seq x y z
N MET A 1 -14.05 -22.78 -24.41
CA MET A 1 -15.34 -22.28 -23.90
C MET A 1 -15.47 -20.80 -24.25
N PRO A 2 -16.48 -20.37 -25.01
CA PRO A 2 -16.65 -18.98 -25.43
C PRO A 2 -17.42 -18.13 -24.41
N GLY A 3 -17.37 -16.80 -24.56
CA GLY A 3 -18.51 -15.94 -24.24
C GLY A 3 -18.51 -15.09 -22.96
N LYS A 4 -17.52 -15.16 -22.07
CA LYS A 4 -17.45 -14.27 -20.90
C LYS A 4 -16.88 -12.89 -21.26
N ALA A 5 -17.72 -12.01 -21.81
CA ALA A 5 -17.37 -10.63 -22.12
C ALA A 5 -17.07 -9.84 -20.82
N ARG A 6 -16.19 -8.83 -20.93
CA ARG A 6 -15.90 -7.88 -19.84
C ARG A 6 -16.68 -6.59 -20.04
N VAL A 7 -17.00 -5.91 -18.94
CA VAL A 7 -17.78 -4.65 -18.94
C VAL A 7 -17.21 -3.61 -19.93
N HIS A 8 -15.88 -3.44 -20.01
CA HIS A 8 -15.25 -2.49 -20.93
C HIS A 8 -15.33 -2.88 -22.42
N GLU A 9 -15.47 -4.17 -22.76
CA GLU A 9 -15.67 -4.58 -24.16
C GLU A 9 -17.14 -4.38 -24.56
N LEU A 10 -18.08 -4.72 -23.66
CA LEU A 10 -19.50 -4.39 -23.82
C LEU A 10 -19.71 -2.87 -23.97
N ALA A 11 -19.05 -2.05 -23.15
CA ALA A 11 -19.09 -0.59 -23.25
C ALA A 11 -18.70 -0.08 -24.65
N LYS A 12 -17.68 -0.69 -25.28
CA LYS A 12 -17.28 -0.40 -26.67
C LYS A 12 -18.34 -0.89 -27.69
N GLU A 13 -18.91 -2.09 -27.50
CA GLU A 13 -19.99 -2.62 -28.36
C GLU A 13 -21.20 -1.67 -28.41
N PHE A 14 -21.54 -1.01 -27.30
CA PHE A 14 -22.67 -0.06 -27.22
C PHE A 14 -22.30 1.40 -27.52
N GLY A 15 -21.00 1.74 -27.61
CA GLY A 15 -20.54 3.12 -27.74
C GLY A 15 -20.80 4.00 -26.49
N VAL A 16 -20.93 3.39 -25.32
CA VAL A 16 -21.29 4.05 -24.05
C VAL A 16 -20.11 3.99 -23.08
N ASP A 17 -19.88 5.05 -22.30
CA ASP A 17 -18.79 5.03 -21.32
C ASP A 17 -18.97 3.96 -20.23
N SER A 18 -17.85 3.37 -19.80
CA SER A 18 -17.81 2.30 -18.81
C SER A 18 -18.41 2.71 -17.44
N LYS A 19 -18.33 3.99 -17.05
CA LYS A 19 -18.94 4.50 -15.81
C LYS A 19 -20.46 4.53 -15.91
N THR A 20 -21.00 4.93 -17.06
CA THR A 20 -22.45 4.97 -17.32
C THR A 20 -23.03 3.57 -17.37
N LEU A 21 -22.33 2.62 -17.99
CA LEU A 21 -22.77 1.23 -18.05
C LEU A 21 -22.71 0.54 -16.67
N LEU A 22 -21.69 0.84 -15.85
CA LEU A 22 -21.63 0.41 -14.44
C LEU A 22 -22.75 1.02 -13.58
N ALA A 23 -23.16 2.26 -13.84
CA ALA A 23 -24.29 2.88 -13.16
C ALA A 23 -25.62 2.16 -13.49
N LYS A 24 -25.86 1.85 -14.77
CA LYS A 24 -27.05 1.09 -15.20
C LYS A 24 -27.08 -0.34 -14.66
N LEU A 25 -25.93 -1.02 -14.59
CA LEU A 25 -25.81 -2.32 -13.91
C LEU A 25 -26.21 -2.23 -12.43
N LYS A 26 -25.80 -1.18 -11.73
CA LYS A 26 -26.14 -0.93 -10.32
C LYS A 26 -27.64 -0.64 -10.12
N GLU A 27 -28.27 0.12 -11.01
CA GLU A 27 -29.73 0.35 -11.00
C GLU A 27 -30.52 -0.96 -11.19
N LEU A 28 -30.03 -1.87 -12.04
CA LEU A 28 -30.61 -3.20 -12.26
C LEU A 28 -30.26 -4.22 -11.15
N GLY A 29 -29.62 -3.79 -10.05
CA GLY A 29 -29.26 -4.65 -8.91
C GLY A 29 -28.00 -5.52 -9.10
N PHE A 30 -27.31 -5.43 -10.24
CA PHE A 30 -26.11 -6.23 -10.55
C PHE A 30 -24.83 -5.48 -10.17
N PHE A 31 -24.36 -5.68 -8.94
CA PHE A 31 -23.16 -5.02 -8.42
C PHE A 31 -21.86 -5.59 -9.00
N VAL A 32 -21.20 -4.82 -9.87
CA VAL A 32 -19.94 -5.22 -10.53
C VAL A 32 -18.76 -4.39 -10.00
N LYS A 33 -17.69 -5.06 -9.56
CA LYS A 33 -16.58 -4.47 -8.79
C LYS A 33 -15.68 -3.51 -9.57
N SER A 34 -15.54 -3.69 -10.89
CA SER A 34 -14.80 -2.78 -11.78
C SER A 34 -15.09 -3.09 -13.26
N ALA A 35 -14.73 -2.18 -14.17
CA ALA A 35 -14.90 -2.36 -15.62
C ALA A 35 -14.12 -3.57 -16.20
N SER A 36 -13.15 -4.13 -15.47
CA SER A 36 -12.42 -5.35 -15.87
C SER A 36 -13.08 -6.66 -15.45
N SER A 37 -14.21 -6.60 -14.75
CA SER A 37 -14.96 -7.79 -14.31
C SER A 37 -15.61 -8.51 -15.49
N LEU A 38 -15.76 -9.82 -15.36
CA LEU A 38 -16.47 -10.68 -16.30
C LEU A 38 -17.98 -10.59 -16.04
N VAL A 39 -18.77 -10.52 -17.11
CA VAL A 39 -20.23 -10.47 -17.05
C VAL A 39 -20.79 -11.82 -17.51
N GLU A 40 -21.71 -12.39 -16.74
CA GLU A 40 -22.40 -13.63 -17.12
C GLU A 40 -23.44 -13.38 -18.22
N ALA A 41 -23.65 -14.37 -19.08
CA ALA A 41 -24.47 -14.27 -20.28
C ALA A 41 -25.89 -13.64 -20.12
N PRO A 42 -26.69 -13.91 -19.06
CA PRO A 42 -28.00 -13.26 -18.92
C PRO A 42 -27.91 -11.74 -18.68
N VAL A 43 -26.93 -11.28 -17.90
CA VAL A 43 -26.74 -9.83 -17.63
C VAL A 43 -26.29 -9.10 -18.89
N ALA A 44 -25.47 -9.74 -19.73
CA ALA A 44 -25.11 -9.23 -21.05
C ALA A 44 -26.29 -9.18 -22.04
N ARG A 45 -27.36 -9.98 -21.84
CA ARG A 45 -28.62 -9.87 -22.62
C ARG A 45 -29.47 -8.70 -22.13
N GLN A 46 -29.67 -8.57 -20.83
CA GLN A 46 -30.44 -7.45 -20.25
C GLN A 46 -29.81 -6.09 -20.63
N LEU A 47 -28.48 -5.98 -20.64
CA LEU A 47 -27.80 -4.78 -21.16
C LEU A 47 -28.08 -4.49 -22.64
N ARG A 48 -28.21 -5.52 -23.50
CA ARG A 48 -28.56 -5.38 -24.91
C ARG A 48 -30.01 -4.94 -25.11
N GLU A 49 -30.90 -5.34 -24.21
CA GLU A 49 -32.32 -4.92 -24.20
C GLU A 49 -32.46 -3.47 -23.70
N CYS A 50 -31.66 -3.04 -22.71
CA CYS A 50 -31.65 -1.65 -22.23
C CYS A 50 -30.98 -0.63 -23.19
N PHE A 51 -30.16 -1.09 -24.14
CA PHE A 51 -29.45 -0.22 -25.11
C PHE A 51 -29.76 -0.65 -26.58
N PRO A 52 -30.94 -0.29 -27.12
CA PRO A 52 -31.45 -0.82 -28.39
C PRO A 52 -30.70 -0.39 -29.67
N HIS A 53 -29.58 0.33 -29.58
CA HIS A 53 -28.78 0.73 -30.76
C HIS A 53 -27.77 -0.31 -31.26
N ALA A 54 -27.59 -1.44 -30.57
CA ALA A 54 -26.66 -2.51 -30.99
C ALA A 54 -27.20 -3.45 -32.10
N GLN A 55 -28.27 -3.09 -32.83
CA GLN A 55 -28.86 -3.95 -33.86
C GLN A 55 -28.36 -3.63 -35.29
N ARG A 56 -27.08 -3.95 -35.51
CA ARG A 56 -26.40 -4.27 -36.79
C ARG A 56 -24.93 -4.60 -36.43
N SER A 57 -24.29 -5.67 -36.90
CA SER A 57 -24.56 -6.54 -38.07
C SER A 57 -24.27 -8.01 -37.78
N THR A 58 -24.81 -8.93 -38.59
CA THR A 58 -24.68 -10.38 -38.42
C THR A 58 -23.72 -11.04 -39.42
N SER A 59 -22.73 -11.77 -38.91
CA SER A 59 -22.11 -12.95 -39.57
C SER A 59 -21.24 -12.66 -40.83
N PRO A 60 -20.71 -13.66 -41.58
CA PRO A 60 -19.37 -14.23 -41.26
C PRO A 60 -18.44 -14.52 -42.47
N LEU A 61 -17.25 -15.11 -42.18
CA LEU A 61 -16.39 -15.94 -43.07
C LEU A 61 -15.64 -15.28 -44.25
N GLY A 62 -14.36 -15.65 -44.43
CA GLY A 62 -13.52 -15.32 -45.59
C GLY A 62 -12.04 -15.72 -45.41
N ARG A 63 -11.36 -16.16 -46.48
CA ARG A 63 -9.92 -16.58 -46.48
C ARG A 63 -9.15 -15.93 -47.68
N PRO A 64 -7.97 -16.35 -48.19
CA PRO A 64 -6.76 -15.50 -48.13
C PRO A 64 -6.07 -15.09 -49.46
N ALA A 65 -5.29 -13.98 -49.39
CA ALA A 65 -4.13 -13.66 -50.28
C ALA A 65 -4.47 -13.45 -51.79
N PRO A 66 -3.51 -13.25 -52.75
CA PRO A 66 -2.04 -13.07 -52.67
C PRO A 66 -1.39 -12.00 -53.65
N ARG A 67 -0.06 -11.76 -53.53
CA ARG A 67 0.90 -11.26 -54.60
C ARG A 67 0.70 -9.82 -55.18
N SER A 68 1.65 -9.13 -55.85
CA SER A 68 3.13 -9.20 -55.96
C SER A 68 3.76 -7.97 -56.68
N ALA A 69 4.98 -7.55 -56.26
CA ALA A 69 6.02 -6.80 -57.04
C ALA A 69 5.65 -5.37 -57.56
N VAL A 70 6.53 -4.48 -58.07
CA VAL A 70 7.74 -4.59 -58.95
C VAL A 70 8.70 -3.38 -58.80
N ARG A 71 10.04 -3.63 -58.63
CA ARG A 71 11.28 -2.92 -59.11
C ARG A 71 11.44 -1.36 -58.97
N GLU A 72 12.60 -0.67 -59.13
CA GLU A 72 14.09 -0.85 -59.11
C GLU A 72 14.73 0.58 -59.10
N HIS A 73 16.05 0.89 -59.07
CA HIS A 73 17.32 0.12 -59.09
C HIS A 73 18.25 0.63 -57.93
N ALA A 74 19.55 0.99 -57.95
CA ALA A 74 20.68 1.05 -58.91
C ALA A 74 22.05 0.97 -58.17
N ALA A 75 23.19 0.91 -58.88
CA ALA A 75 24.57 1.02 -58.35
C ALA A 75 25.56 1.48 -59.47
N PRO A 76 26.84 1.88 -59.19
CA PRO A 76 27.94 0.89 -59.24
C PRO A 76 29.30 1.17 -58.50
N LEU A 77 29.85 0.11 -57.86
CA LEU A 77 31.28 -0.33 -57.91
C LEU A 77 32.40 0.59 -57.26
N PRO A 78 33.71 0.21 -57.21
CA PRO A 78 34.36 -0.16 -55.92
C PRO A 78 35.78 0.50 -55.71
N PRO A 79 36.61 0.16 -54.67
CA PRO A 79 37.37 -1.11 -54.58
C PRO A 79 37.60 -1.65 -53.14
N VAL A 80 38.27 -2.81 -53.01
CA VAL A 80 38.63 -3.44 -51.72
C VAL A 80 40.09 -3.18 -51.34
N ARG A 81 40.36 -2.85 -50.06
CA ARG A 81 41.64 -3.11 -49.37
C ARG A 81 41.40 -3.55 -47.92
N ARG A 82 42.41 -4.15 -47.29
CA ARG A 82 42.26 -5.09 -46.15
C ARG A 82 42.76 -4.53 -44.80
N THR A 83 42.18 -5.06 -43.71
CA THR A 83 42.72 -5.18 -42.33
C THR A 83 43.16 -3.88 -41.62
N SER A 84 42.71 -3.59 -40.39
CA SER A 84 43.11 -4.36 -39.20
C SER A 84 42.13 -4.27 -38.00
N SER A 85 42.56 -4.78 -36.84
CA SER A 85 41.79 -5.03 -35.61
C SER A 85 41.10 -3.81 -34.98
N ALA A 86 39.87 -4.02 -34.47
CA ALA A 86 39.25 -3.20 -33.43
C ALA A 86 38.45 -4.12 -32.47
N LEU A 87 38.51 -3.83 -31.16
CA LEU A 87 37.75 -4.56 -30.13
C LEU A 87 36.23 -4.38 -30.29
N PRO A 88 35.39 -5.35 -29.84
CA PRO A 88 33.96 -5.11 -29.70
C PRO A 88 33.71 -3.96 -28.71
N PRO A 89 32.75 -3.06 -28.97
CA PRO A 89 32.48 -1.93 -28.09
C PRO A 89 32.01 -2.44 -26.72
N ARG A 90 32.68 -1.97 -25.66
CA ARG A 90 32.31 -2.25 -24.26
C ARG A 90 30.85 -1.81 -24.03
N PRO A 91 29.98 -2.66 -23.45
CA PRO A 91 28.60 -2.29 -23.23
C PRO A 91 28.53 -1.06 -22.32
N GLN A 92 27.84 -0.03 -22.77
CA GLN A 92 27.53 1.13 -21.93
C GLN A 92 26.60 0.68 -20.80
N PRO A 93 26.79 1.15 -19.56
CA PRO A 93 25.86 0.85 -18.49
C PRO A 93 24.49 1.45 -18.84
N LEU A 94 23.47 0.59 -18.93
CA LEU A 94 22.08 1.01 -19.05
C LEU A 94 21.75 1.98 -17.89
N PRO A 95 20.96 3.04 -18.12
CA PRO A 95 20.54 3.93 -17.04
C PRO A 95 19.83 3.09 -15.98
N ALA A 96 20.32 3.17 -14.74
CA ALA A 96 19.76 2.40 -13.64
C ALA A 96 18.28 2.77 -13.48
N PHE A 97 17.39 1.80 -13.75
CA PHE A 97 15.97 1.96 -13.45
C PHE A 97 15.84 2.37 -11.98
N PRO A 98 15.06 3.42 -11.64
CA PRO A 98 14.93 3.87 -10.27
C PRO A 98 14.45 2.69 -9.42
N SER A 99 15.28 2.29 -8.46
CA SER A 99 15.08 1.07 -7.67
C SER A 99 13.66 1.05 -7.13
N ARG A 100 12.82 0.18 -7.70
CA ARG A 100 11.43 0.03 -7.25
C ARG A 100 11.49 -0.27 -5.76
N ARG A 101 10.84 0.57 -4.95
CA ARG A 101 10.63 0.28 -3.52
C ARG A 101 10.21 -1.19 -3.40
N PRO A 102 10.83 -2.00 -2.53
CA PRO A 102 10.55 -3.42 -2.46
C PRO A 102 9.04 -3.60 -2.33
N ARG A 103 8.47 -4.40 -3.25
CA ARG A 103 7.03 -4.56 -3.39
C ARG A 103 6.51 -5.23 -2.12
N ARG A 104 5.93 -4.45 -1.21
CA ARG A 104 5.33 -4.95 0.04
C ARG A 104 4.44 -6.16 -0.27
N GLU A 105 4.73 -7.27 0.38
CA GLU A 105 3.97 -8.51 0.22
C GLU A 105 2.89 -8.60 1.28
N TRP A 106 1.72 -9.13 0.88
CA TRP A 106 0.59 -9.34 1.78
C TRP A 106 0.90 -10.52 2.70
N TYR A 107 0.71 -10.28 4.00
CA TYR A 107 0.93 -11.26 5.04
C TYR A 107 0.06 -12.51 4.80
N ARG A 108 0.72 -13.68 4.81
CA ARG A 108 0.09 -14.99 4.54
C ARG A 108 0.34 -16.05 5.62
N GLY A 109 0.89 -15.64 6.78
CA GLY A 109 1.06 -16.51 7.94
C GLY A 109 -0.18 -16.57 8.84
N THR A 110 -0.03 -17.22 9.99
CA THR A 110 -1.06 -17.29 11.06
C THR A 110 -1.47 -15.88 11.50
N PRO A 111 -2.78 -15.56 11.58
CA PRO A 111 -3.25 -14.26 12.05
C PRO A 111 -2.56 -13.84 13.36
N PRO A 112 -2.09 -12.59 13.48
CA PRO A 112 -1.56 -12.09 14.74
C PRO A 112 -2.68 -11.94 15.77
N GLU A 113 -2.35 -12.23 17.03
CA GLU A 113 -3.27 -12.17 18.19
C GLU A 113 -2.69 -11.31 19.32
N GLY A 114 -3.46 -11.10 20.39
CA GLY A 114 -3.04 -10.36 21.58
C GLY A 114 -2.50 -8.96 21.30
N LEU A 115 -1.46 -8.57 22.06
CA LEU A 115 -0.79 -7.28 21.93
C LEU A 115 -0.22 -7.03 20.52
N THR A 116 0.28 -8.07 19.83
CA THR A 116 0.76 -7.95 18.43
C THR A 116 -0.38 -7.50 17.51
N LYS A 117 -1.57 -8.09 17.63
CA LYS A 117 -2.74 -7.66 16.84
C LYS A 117 -3.16 -6.24 17.18
N TYR A 118 -3.17 -5.91 18.46
CA TYR A 118 -3.61 -4.60 18.95
C TYR A 118 -2.68 -3.47 18.47
N LEU A 119 -1.36 -3.65 18.55
CA LEU A 119 -0.35 -2.75 17.97
C LEU A 119 -0.49 -2.65 16.44
N LEU A 120 -0.75 -3.77 15.76
CA LEU A 120 -0.91 -3.80 14.32
C LEU A 120 -2.12 -2.96 13.87
N ASP A 121 -3.29 -3.16 14.47
CA ASP A 121 -4.51 -2.41 14.14
C ASP A 121 -4.43 -0.94 14.57
N HIS A 122 -4.11 -0.66 15.84
CA HIS A 122 -4.26 0.67 16.45
C HIS A 122 -3.02 1.58 16.33
N TYR A 123 -1.89 1.09 15.79
CA TYR A 123 -0.68 1.90 15.59
C TYR A 123 -0.04 1.72 14.21
N VAL A 124 0.18 0.49 13.75
CA VAL A 124 0.89 0.26 12.48
C VAL A 124 -0.02 0.54 11.27
N VAL A 125 -1.21 -0.06 11.24
CA VAL A 125 -2.23 0.18 10.19
C VAL A 125 -2.81 1.58 10.31
N TRP A 126 -3.10 2.06 11.53
CA TRP A 126 -3.57 3.44 11.74
C TRP A 126 -2.62 4.51 11.18
N ARG A 127 -1.29 4.34 11.31
CA ARG A 127 -0.31 5.26 10.69
C ARG A 127 -0.22 5.16 9.16
N ARG A 128 -0.73 4.08 8.55
CA ARG A 128 -0.83 3.94 7.09
C ARG A 128 -2.11 4.59 6.54
N ASP A 129 -3.22 4.37 7.23
CA ASP A 129 -4.57 4.66 6.75
C ASP A 129 -5.46 5.09 7.94
N PRO A 130 -5.40 6.38 8.36
CA PRO A 130 -6.05 6.84 9.60
C PRO A 130 -7.57 6.91 9.49
N ASP A 131 -8.11 7.08 8.27
CA ASP A 131 -9.53 6.96 7.93
C ASP A 131 -9.94 5.50 7.66
N GLY A 132 -8.99 4.56 7.75
CA GLY A 132 -9.11 3.20 7.29
C GLY A 132 -10.09 2.38 8.11
N ARG A 133 -11.16 1.88 7.45
CA ARG A 133 -11.99 0.81 8.02
C ARG A 133 -11.11 -0.36 8.43
N SER A 134 -11.27 -0.83 9.67
CA SER A 134 -10.58 -2.01 10.19
C SER A 134 -10.57 -3.12 9.14
N PRO A 135 -9.39 -3.57 8.67
CA PRO A 135 -9.29 -4.22 7.38
C PRO A 135 -9.91 -5.63 7.42
N GLY A 136 -11.12 -5.73 6.89
CA GLY A 136 -11.98 -6.92 7.00
C GLY A 136 -11.51 -8.06 6.10
N GLY A 137 -10.84 -9.05 6.69
CA GLY A 137 -10.38 -10.27 6.01
C GLY A 137 -9.13 -10.85 6.65
N SER A 138 -8.65 -11.99 6.13
CA SER A 138 -7.42 -12.65 6.61
C SER A 138 -6.14 -12.17 5.91
N TYR A 139 -6.24 -11.20 4.98
CA TYR A 139 -5.14 -10.72 4.13
C TYR A 139 -5.06 -9.19 4.16
N SER A 140 -4.96 -8.67 5.39
CA SER A 140 -5.26 -7.27 5.73
C SER A 140 -4.04 -6.41 6.03
N TYR A 141 -2.88 -7.05 6.14
CA TYR A 141 -1.62 -6.51 6.64
C TYR A 141 -0.49 -6.88 5.67
N PHE A 142 0.57 -6.08 5.61
CA PHE A 142 1.80 -6.46 4.89
C PHE A 142 2.77 -7.20 5.82
N ASP A 143 3.66 -8.03 5.26
CA ASP A 143 4.66 -8.78 6.03
C ASP A 143 5.58 -7.89 6.88
N ASP A 144 5.93 -6.69 6.40
CA ASP A 144 6.75 -5.72 7.14
C ASP A 144 5.97 -5.03 8.29
N GLU A 145 4.65 -4.93 8.18
CA GLU A 145 3.79 -4.40 9.25
C GLU A 145 3.59 -5.41 10.37
N VAL A 146 3.33 -6.68 10.03
CA VAL A 146 3.21 -7.76 11.03
C VAL A 146 4.56 -8.00 11.72
N ARG A 147 5.68 -7.87 11.00
CA ARG A 147 7.01 -7.86 11.61
C ARG A 147 7.18 -6.71 12.60
N GLN A 148 6.92 -5.46 12.18
CA GLN A 148 7.03 -4.30 13.08
C GLN A 148 6.15 -4.46 14.34
N ALA A 149 4.92 -4.95 14.19
CA ALA A 149 4.03 -5.19 15.31
C ALA A 149 4.50 -6.31 16.24
N ARG A 150 5.18 -7.34 15.73
CA ARG A 150 5.80 -8.41 16.54
C ARG A 150 7.04 -7.90 17.27
N ASP A 151 7.91 -7.16 16.59
CA ASP A 151 9.13 -6.59 17.17
C ASP A 151 8.76 -5.63 18.33
N LEU A 152 7.76 -4.76 18.15
CA LEU A 152 7.17 -3.95 19.22
C LEU A 152 6.50 -4.80 20.31
N SER A 153 5.71 -5.81 19.94
CA SER A 153 5.04 -6.68 20.93
C SER A 153 6.04 -7.45 21.81
N ALA A 154 7.26 -7.71 21.33
CA ALA A 154 8.32 -8.32 22.11
C ALA A 154 9.02 -7.32 23.05
N GLU A 155 9.26 -6.08 22.59
CA GLU A 155 9.82 -5.00 23.41
C GLU A 155 8.89 -4.60 24.56
N TRP A 156 7.57 -4.58 24.30
CA TRP A 156 6.56 -4.08 25.24
C TRP A 156 5.88 -5.16 26.10
N ALA A 157 6.00 -6.45 25.76
CA ALA A 157 5.43 -7.55 26.56
C ALA A 157 5.81 -7.52 28.06
N PRO A 158 7.04 -7.12 28.49
CA PRO A 158 7.36 -7.00 29.91
C PRO A 158 6.46 -5.99 30.65
N THR A 159 6.08 -4.89 29.99
CA THR A 159 5.28 -3.81 30.62
C THR A 159 3.85 -4.22 30.96
N LEU A 160 3.37 -5.34 30.41
CA LEU A 160 2.10 -5.96 30.84
C LEU A 160 2.16 -6.42 32.30
N PHE A 161 3.33 -6.86 32.77
CA PHE A 161 3.55 -7.27 34.17
C PHE A 161 3.76 -6.07 35.11
N ASP A 162 4.10 -4.89 34.57
CA ASP A 162 4.07 -3.60 35.27
C ASP A 162 2.64 -3.04 35.43
N GLY A 163 1.63 -3.68 34.82
CA GLY A 163 0.23 -3.29 34.87
C GLY A 163 -0.24 -2.36 33.74
N LEU A 164 0.55 -2.17 32.67
CA LEU A 164 0.10 -1.41 31.51
C LEU A 164 -0.88 -2.25 30.67
N GLU A 165 -2.07 -1.72 30.42
CA GLU A 165 -3.03 -2.31 29.48
C GLU A 165 -2.61 -2.10 28.01
N PHE A 166 -3.15 -2.92 27.10
CA PHE A 166 -2.84 -2.82 25.66
C PHE A 166 -3.12 -1.42 25.08
N ALA A 167 -4.17 -0.76 25.60
CA ALA A 167 -4.54 0.60 25.23
C ALA A 167 -3.48 1.63 25.63
N ASP A 168 -2.89 1.50 26.82
CA ASP A 168 -1.85 2.40 27.31
C ASP A 168 -0.52 2.15 26.60
N ILE A 169 -0.15 0.89 26.35
CA ILE A 169 1.01 0.56 25.52
C ILE A 169 0.92 1.26 24.16
N VAL A 170 -0.24 1.23 23.48
CA VAL A 170 -0.42 1.96 22.21
C VAL A 170 -0.29 3.48 22.37
N ARG A 171 -0.69 4.08 23.49
CA ARG A 171 -0.46 5.52 23.76
C ARG A 171 1.04 5.81 23.93
N TRP A 172 1.73 5.07 24.80
CA TRP A 172 3.17 5.23 25.03
C TRP A 172 4.00 5.04 23.75
N VAL A 173 3.63 4.07 22.91
CA VAL A 173 4.23 3.80 21.58
C VAL A 173 3.92 4.90 20.55
N ARG A 174 2.81 5.64 20.70
CA ARG A 174 2.48 6.81 19.86
C ARG A 174 3.30 8.05 20.22
N GLU A 175 3.48 8.31 21.52
CA GLU A 175 4.30 9.42 22.03
C GLU A 175 5.82 9.14 21.98
N GLY A 176 6.20 7.95 21.50
CA GLY A 176 7.60 7.56 21.23
C GLY A 176 8.42 7.25 22.48
N ALA A 177 7.79 6.93 23.61
CA ALA A 177 8.51 6.55 24.82
C ALA A 177 9.25 5.21 24.63
N PRO A 178 10.46 5.01 25.20
CA PRO A 178 11.11 3.70 25.22
C PRO A 178 10.38 2.72 26.18
N ALA A 179 10.16 1.46 25.78
CA ALA A 179 9.44 0.48 26.61
C ALA A 179 10.08 0.32 28.00
N LYS A 180 11.42 0.31 28.04
CA LYS A 180 12.27 0.25 29.24
C LYS A 180 12.01 1.33 30.31
N TYR A 181 11.25 2.38 30.00
CA TYR A 181 10.87 3.42 30.97
C TYR A 181 9.36 3.55 31.15
N ALA A 182 8.54 2.98 30.26
CA ALA A 182 7.09 3.13 30.32
C ALA A 182 6.48 2.48 31.58
N GLY A 183 7.00 1.32 32.02
CA GLY A 183 6.62 0.68 33.28
C GLY A 183 6.83 1.59 34.49
N ASP A 184 8.05 2.13 34.65
CA ASP A 184 8.39 3.02 35.76
C ASP A 184 7.64 4.36 35.72
N LEU A 185 7.51 4.96 34.53
CA LEU A 185 6.78 6.22 34.36
C LEU A 185 5.28 6.06 34.64
N HIS A 186 4.67 4.95 34.20
CA HIS A 186 3.28 4.64 34.50
C HIS A 186 3.06 4.36 36.00
N ARG A 187 3.95 3.58 36.64
CA ARG A 187 3.94 3.37 38.10
C ARG A 187 4.15 4.66 38.89
N ALA A 188 4.89 5.63 38.36
CA ALA A 188 5.02 6.98 38.90
C ALA A 188 3.85 7.93 38.58
N GLY A 189 2.81 7.44 37.90
CA GLY A 189 1.62 8.23 37.55
C GLY A 189 1.87 9.32 36.50
N VAL A 190 2.95 9.24 35.72
CA VAL A 190 3.18 10.06 34.52
C VAL A 190 2.33 9.51 33.38
N ARG A 191 1.69 10.40 32.64
CA ARG A 191 0.86 10.08 31.48
C ARG A 191 1.67 10.17 30.18
N PRO A 192 1.38 9.37 29.15
CA PRO A 192 2.11 9.41 27.89
C PRO A 192 2.07 10.81 27.25
N GLU A 193 0.95 11.52 27.34
CA GLU A 193 0.78 12.87 26.77
C GLU A 193 1.74 13.89 27.39
N GLU A 194 2.19 13.68 28.64
CA GLU A 194 3.11 14.60 29.33
C GLU A 194 4.56 14.46 28.84
N LEU A 195 4.89 13.41 28.07
CA LEU A 195 6.20 13.29 27.42
C LEU A 195 6.30 14.09 26.11
N SER A 196 5.17 14.45 25.52
CA SER A 196 5.10 15.38 24.37
C SER A 196 5.50 16.81 24.74
N TRP A 197 5.47 17.13 26.05
CA TRP A 197 5.76 18.46 26.57
C TRP A 197 7.20 18.90 26.24
N SER A 198 7.28 19.97 25.43
CA SER A 198 8.49 20.73 25.17
C SER A 198 8.61 21.93 26.13
N TYR A 199 9.64 22.76 25.91
CA TYR A 199 9.76 24.10 26.48
C TYR A 199 9.90 25.09 25.31
N GLU A 200 8.87 25.91 25.07
CA GLU A 200 8.86 26.89 23.97
C GLU A 200 10.00 27.92 24.14
N ASP A 201 10.17 28.49 25.36
CA ASP A 201 11.19 29.49 25.69
C ASP A 201 12.67 29.02 25.62
N ARG A 202 12.96 27.76 25.30
CA ARG A 202 14.35 27.25 25.26
C ARG A 202 14.71 26.44 24.01
N GLY A 203 13.86 26.40 22.98
CA GLY A 203 14.09 25.57 21.79
C GLY A 203 14.31 24.09 22.14
N ALA A 204 13.66 23.64 23.21
CA ALA A 204 14.04 22.44 23.93
C ALA A 204 13.21 21.23 23.50
N GLU A 205 13.91 20.23 22.97
CA GLU A 205 13.34 18.94 22.55
C GLU A 205 12.49 18.30 23.66
N PRO A 206 11.37 17.61 23.30
CA PRO A 206 10.42 17.05 24.26
C PRO A 206 11.03 15.94 25.11
N LEU A 207 10.38 15.64 26.24
CA LEU A 207 10.90 14.72 27.25
C LEU A 207 11.11 13.29 26.69
N SER A 208 10.26 12.82 25.76
CA SER A 208 10.47 11.57 25.03
C SER A 208 11.81 11.54 24.28
N MET A 209 12.14 12.58 23.52
CA MET A 209 13.38 12.69 22.74
C MET A 209 14.63 12.61 23.64
N ARG A 210 14.56 13.20 24.83
CA ARG A 210 15.64 13.21 25.83
C ARG A 210 15.86 11.84 26.48
N LEU A 211 14.78 11.09 26.74
CA LEU A 211 14.83 9.69 27.20
C LEU A 211 15.40 8.76 26.13
N ILE A 212 15.01 8.94 24.86
CA ILE A 212 15.54 8.16 23.71
C ILE A 212 17.06 8.38 23.59
N ARG A 213 17.52 9.64 23.68
CA ARG A 213 18.95 9.98 23.63
C ARG A 213 19.73 9.65 24.90
N GLY A 214 19.08 9.15 25.95
CA GLY A 214 19.72 8.85 27.24
C GLY A 214 20.26 10.08 27.98
N GLN A 215 19.83 11.29 27.59
CA GLN A 215 20.25 12.53 28.25
C GLN A 215 19.51 12.75 29.58
N TRP A 216 18.34 12.13 29.73
CA TRP A 216 17.48 12.19 30.91
C TRP A 216 17.11 10.77 31.36
N THR A 217 16.86 10.58 32.65
CA THR A 217 16.35 9.33 33.24
C THR A 217 14.85 9.41 33.47
N ALA A 218 14.19 8.27 33.72
CA ALA A 218 12.78 8.24 34.10
C ALA A 218 12.51 9.14 35.33
N GLU A 219 13.34 9.04 36.37
CA GLU A 219 13.24 9.88 37.59
C GLU A 219 13.32 11.39 37.30
N MET A 220 14.22 11.83 36.40
CA MET A 220 14.30 13.23 36.01
C MET A 220 13.03 13.70 35.28
N VAL A 221 12.41 12.83 34.48
CA VAL A 221 11.13 13.11 33.83
C VAL A 221 9.98 13.16 34.83
N VAL A 222 9.91 12.23 35.79
CA VAL A 222 8.91 12.25 36.88
C VAL A 222 8.99 13.56 37.67
N ASN A 223 10.19 13.93 38.15
CA ASN A 223 10.40 15.17 38.92
C ASN A 223 10.02 16.44 38.14
N GLU A 224 10.25 16.46 36.83
CA GLU A 224 9.92 17.61 35.97
C GLU A 224 8.42 17.68 35.63
N VAL A 225 7.76 16.53 35.42
CA VAL A 225 6.30 16.45 35.28
C VAL A 225 5.61 16.86 36.59
N GLU A 226 6.08 16.38 37.74
CA GLU A 226 5.59 16.81 39.05
C GLU A 226 5.80 18.31 39.29
N ARG A 227 6.98 18.87 38.94
CA ARG A 227 7.23 20.32 39.00
C ARG A 227 6.18 21.08 38.19
N ARG A 228 5.92 20.66 36.94
CA ARG A 228 4.94 21.31 36.06
C ARG A 228 3.51 21.21 36.60
N ARG A 229 3.10 20.04 37.10
CA ARG A 229 1.81 19.81 37.79
C ARG A 229 1.60 20.63 39.07
N ARG A 230 2.64 21.29 39.60
CA ARG A 230 2.59 22.20 40.76
C ARG A 230 2.71 23.69 40.39
N LEU A 231 2.86 24.01 39.10
CA LEU A 231 3.07 25.38 38.59
C LEU A 231 1.98 25.87 37.62
N GLY A 232 1.08 24.98 37.20
CA GLY A 232 -0.15 25.30 36.47
C GLY A 232 -1.39 24.86 37.24
#